data_AF-A0A0F5QBB6-F1
#
_entry.id   AF-A0A0F5QBB6-F1
#
_cell.length_a   1.000
_cell.length_b   1.000
_cell.length_c   1.000
_cell.angle_alpha   90.00
_cell.angle_beta   90.00
_cell.angle_gamma   90.00
#
_symmetry.space_group_name_H-M   'P 1'
#
loop_
_entity.id
_entity.type
_entity.pdbx_description
1 polymer ?
#
loop_
_entity_poly.entity_id
_entity_poly.type
_entity_poly.pdbx_seq_one_letter_code
_entity_poly.pdbx_strand_id
1 'polypeptide(L)' 'MTFPYGLTIAISGSHKLKRFTQWAEATLPDLQYRLPPQTPIKTETMTIRLSAVEDRARVLSALSTSKL' A
#
# COMPACT_ATOMS: atom_id res chain seq x y z
N MET A 1 10.37 -14.98 -2.80
CA MET A 1 10.08 -13.87 -1.87
C MET A 1 8.68 -14.06 -1.30
N THR A 2 8.56 -14.21 0.02
CA THR A 2 7.27 -14.32 0.72
C THR A 2 6.84 -12.94 1.20
N PHE A 3 5.52 -12.68 1.20
CA PHE A 3 4.95 -11.45 1.75
C PHE A 3 4.00 -11.82 2.90
N PRO A 4 4.55 -12.15 4.09
CA PRO A 4 3.74 -12.65 5.20
C PRO A 4 2.95 -11.53 5.90
N TYR A 5 3.34 -10.27 5.73
CA TYR A 5 2.75 -9.15 6.46
C TYR A 5 1.63 -8.48 5.65
N GLY A 6 0.39 -8.63 6.09
CA GLY A 6 -0.74 -7.89 5.53
C GLY A 6 -0.91 -6.52 6.20
N LEU A 7 -1.00 -5.46 5.40
CA LEU A 7 -1.32 -4.12 5.86
C LEU A 7 -2.57 -3.61 5.14
N THR A 8 -3.60 -3.27 5.92
CA THR A 8 -4.82 -2.66 5.40
C THR A 8 -4.72 -1.15 5.55
N ILE A 9 -4.84 -0.44 4.43
CA ILE A 9 -4.79 1.01 4.36
C ILE A 9 -6.13 1.55 3.87
N ALA A 10 -6.55 2.71 4.40
CA ALA A 10 -7.73 3.41 3.92
C ALA A 10 -7.38 4.11 2.59
N ILE A 11 -8.08 3.75 1.52
CA ILE A 11 -7.93 4.36 0.20
C ILE A 11 -9.29 4.35 -0.52
N SER A 12 -9.79 5.55 -0.79
CA SER A 12 -11.07 5.79 -1.46
C SER A 12 -10.85 6.23 -2.91
N GLY A 13 -11.87 6.06 -3.76
CA GLY A 13 -11.87 6.51 -5.16
C GLY A 13 -11.40 5.45 -6.17
N SER A 14 -11.37 5.82 -7.45
CA SER A 14 -10.97 4.92 -8.56
C SER A 14 -9.45 4.72 -8.63
N HIS A 15 -9.01 3.69 -9.36
CA HIS A 15 -7.58 3.42 -9.65
C HIS A 15 -6.67 3.28 -8.42
N LYS A 16 -7.18 2.78 -7.30
CA LYS A 16 -6.48 2.60 -6.00
C LYS A 16 -5.11 1.93 -6.14
N LEU A 17 -5.05 0.83 -6.88
CA LEU A 17 -3.82 0.07 -7.11
C LEU A 17 -2.75 0.95 -7.79
N LYS A 18 -3.14 1.66 -8.85
CA LYS A 18 -2.24 2.54 -9.61
C LYS A 18 -1.77 3.73 -8.77
N ARG A 19 -2.67 4.36 -8.01
CA ARG A 19 -2.35 5.46 -7.10
C ARG A 19 -1.35 5.03 -6.03
N PHE A 20 -1.59 3.87 -5.42
CA PHE A 20 -0.66 3.33 -4.45
C PHE A 20 0.71 3.03 -5.06
N THR A 21 0.76 2.44 -6.27
CA THR A 21 2.04 2.20 -6.96
C THR A 21 2.80 3.50 -7.20
N GLN A 22 2.15 4.52 -7.76
CA GLN A 22 2.78 5.81 -8.02
C GLN A 22 3.25 6.50 -6.73
N TRP A 23 2.43 6.46 -5.68
CA TRP A 23 2.79 7.01 -4.38
C TRP A 23 3.97 6.27 -3.74
N ALA A 24 3.97 4.93 -3.83
CA ALA A 24 5.04 4.10 -3.29
C ALA A 24 6.36 4.36 -4.04
N GLU A 25 6.33 4.45 -5.37
CA GLU A 25 7.49 4.80 -6.19
C GLU A 25 8.04 6.20 -5.86
N ALA A 26 7.16 7.17 -5.60
CA ALA A 26 7.56 8.54 -5.28
C ALA A 26 8.06 8.72 -3.84
N THR A 27 7.46 8.02 -2.88
CA THR A 27 7.69 8.25 -1.43
C THR A 27 8.63 7.22 -0.81
N LEU A 28 8.58 5.98 -1.31
CA LEU A 28 9.30 4.83 -0.77
C LEU A 28 9.95 4.05 -1.93
N PRO A 29 10.96 4.64 -2.61
CA PRO A 29 11.79 3.87 -3.51
C PRO A 29 12.38 2.68 -2.73
N ASP A 30 12.40 1.49 -3.35
CA ASP A 30 12.80 0.20 -2.77
C ASP A 30 11.80 -0.53 -1.85
N LEU A 31 10.56 -0.04 -1.71
CA LEU A 31 9.54 -0.79 -0.97
C LEU A 31 9.17 -2.10 -1.69
N GLN A 32 9.35 -3.23 -1.02
CA GLN A 32 8.89 -4.52 -1.52
C GLN A 32 7.46 -4.82 -1.06
N TYR A 33 6.51 -4.67 -1.97
CA TYR A 33 5.10 -4.93 -1.70
C TYR A 33 4.45 -5.79 -2.78
N ARG A 34 3.34 -6.41 -2.41
CA ARG A 34 2.46 -7.16 -3.30
C ARG A 34 1.04 -6.64 -3.15
N LEU A 35 0.51 -6.17 -4.26
CA LEU A 35 -0.86 -5.69 -4.34
C LEU A 35 -1.87 -6.84 -4.39
N PRO A 36 -3.10 -6.60 -3.90
CA PRO A 36 -4.17 -7.56 -4.08
C PRO A 36 -4.54 -7.65 -5.57
N PRO A 37 -4.92 -8.85 -6.06
CA PRO A 37 -5.22 -9.06 -7.48
C PRO A 37 -6.45 -8.24 -7.93
N GLN A 38 -7.39 -8.00 -7.02
CA GLN A 38 -8.56 -7.17 -7.28
C GLN A 38 -8.97 -6.45 -6.01
N THR A 39 -9.26 -5.16 -6.13
CA THR A 39 -9.92 -4.37 -5.09
C THR A 39 -11.24 -3.84 -5.64
N PRO A 40 -12.38 -4.12 -5.01
CA PRO A 40 -13.65 -3.55 -5.45
C PRO A 40 -13.60 -2.02 -5.40
N ILE A 41 -14.25 -1.36 -6.37
CA ILE A 41 -14.28 0.11 -6.45
C ILE A 41 -14.96 0.70 -5.22
N LYS A 42 -15.99 0.02 -4.68
CA LYS A 42 -16.75 0.47 -3.50
C LYS A 42 -15.99 0.38 -2.17
N THR A 43 -14.90 -0.39 -2.09
CA THR A 43 -14.22 -0.65 -0.81
C THR A 43 -13.32 0.51 -0.40
N GLU A 44 -13.52 1.17 0.73
CA GLU A 44 -12.67 2.30 1.14
C GLU A 44 -11.33 1.88 1.75
N THR A 45 -11.00 0.59 1.65
CA THR A 45 -9.78 -0.01 2.16
C THR A 45 -9.14 -0.91 1.12
N MET A 46 -7.82 -1.02 1.19
CA MET A 46 -7.02 -1.94 0.38
C MET A 46 -6.02 -2.65 1.28
N THR A 47 -5.90 -3.97 1.12
CA THR A 47 -4.90 -4.76 1.83
C THR A 47 -3.72 -5.04 0.91
N ILE A 48 -2.57 -4.47 1.23
CA ILE A 48 -1.29 -4.77 0.59
C ILE A 48 -0.53 -5.81 1.41
N ARG A 49 0.33 -6.59 0.77
CA ARG A 49 1.27 -7.45 1.48
C ARG A 49 2.69 -6.91 1.39
N LEU A 50 3.42 -7.00 2.48
CA LEU A 50 4.79 -6.51 2.64
C LEU A 50 5.71 -7.69 2.96
N SER A 51 6.98 -7.58 2.56
CA SER A 51 7.99 -8.61 2.83
C SER A 51 8.59 -8.47 4.23
N ALA A 52 8.76 -7.24 4.73
CA ALA A 52 9.30 -6.96 6.06
C ALA A 52 8.26 -6.32 6.99
N VAL A 53 8.47 -6.48 8.31
CA VAL A 53 7.68 -5.80 9.33
C VAL A 53 8.05 -4.31 9.41
N GLU A 54 9.31 -3.97 9.10
CA GLU A 54 9.78 -2.57 9.07
C GLU A 54 9.10 -1.76 7.96
N ASP A 55 8.83 -2.40 6.82
CA ASP A 55 8.08 -1.79 5.71
C ASP A 55 6.69 -1.34 6.16
N ARG A 56 6.08 -2.04 7.12
CA ARG A 56 4.79 -1.65 7.68
C ARG A 56 4.88 -0.29 8.36
N ALA A 57 5.90 -0.09 9.19
CA ALA A 57 6.10 1.18 9.89
C ALA A 57 6.44 2.30 8.90
N ARG A 58 7.24 2.01 7.88
CA ARG A 58 7.57 2.96 6.80
C ARG A 58 6.32 3.41 6.04
N VAL A 59 5.47 2.49 5.62
CA VAL A 59 4.22 2.81 4.91
C VAL A 59 3.29 3.62 5.80
N LEU A 60 3.09 3.24 7.07
CA LEU A 60 2.24 4.00 7.99
C LEU A 60 2.76 5.42 8.24
N SER A 61 4.08 5.57 8.44
CA SER A 61 4.72 6.87 8.63
C SER A 61 4.66 7.74 7.38
N ALA A 62 4.81 7.16 6.19
CA ALA A 62 4.69 7.88 4.93
C ALA A 62 3.24 8.34 4.70
N LEU A 63 2.25 7.50 5.05
CA LEU A 63 0.83 7.82 4.94
C LEU A 63 0.36 8.91 5.91
N SER A 64 0.99 9.02 7.09
CA SER A 64 0.72 10.14 8.00
C SER A 64 1.22 11.47 7.44
N THR A 65 2.27 11.45 6.62
CA THR A 65 2.87 12.65 6.02
C THR A 65 2.25 13.00 4.66
N SER A 66 1.83 12.00 3.89
CA SER A 66 1.34 12.14 2.52
C SER A 66 0.06 11.33 2.31
N LYS A 67 -1.01 12.00 1.87
CA LYS A 67 -2.30 11.34 1.62
C LYS A 67 -2.30 10.64 0.26
N LEU A 68 -2.84 9.43 0.23
CA LEU A 68 -3.07 8.66 -0.99
C LEU A 68 -4.21 9.23 -1.81
#